data_AF-A0A838VU81-F1
#
_entry.id   AF-A0A838VU81-F1
#
_cell.length_a   1.000
_cell.length_b   1.000
_cell.length_c   1.000
_cell.angle_alpha   90.00
_cell.angle_beta   90.00
_cell.angle_gamma   90.00
#
_symmetry.space_group_name_H-M   'P 1'
#
loop_
_entity.id
_entity.type
_entity.pdbx_description
1 polymer ?
#
loop_
_entity_poly.entity_id
_entity_poly.type
_entity_poly.pdbx_seq_one_letter_code
_entity_poly.pdbx_strand_id
1 'polypeptide(L)'
;WAISPWAVGVLVIVNGLTALNLSRVFRLIFAGEPQQKTRRAPEVGWLMALPMLILSVLTLAVPLVLDNWLLLPDWDSLNWSVISILVSSSLVGISIGSSIYLHKGWSRSIELPWRFVQDVLGYDFYIDRVYQFTVVGAIALLSKISAWCDRYIIDNAVNLVGFATIFSGQSLKYSVSGQSQGYLLTILIGISVLGFLISWSLGLLTQLPF
;
A
#
# COMPACT_ATOMS: atom_id res chain seq x y z
N TRP A 1 -22.99 -15.84 -25.41
CA TRP A 1 -21.67 -15.47 -24.88
C TRP A 1 -20.63 -15.83 -25.92
N ALA A 2 -19.89 -14.86 -26.47
CA ALA A 2 -18.69 -15.16 -27.24
C ALA A 2 -17.66 -15.70 -26.25
N ILE A 3 -17.65 -17.01 -26.06
CA ILE A 3 -16.68 -17.68 -25.19
C ILE A 3 -15.33 -17.44 -25.86
N SER A 4 -14.53 -16.55 -25.27
CA SER A 4 -13.17 -16.33 -25.74
C SER A 4 -12.39 -17.62 -25.45
N PRO A 5 -11.90 -18.34 -26.49
CA PRO A 5 -11.31 -19.67 -26.28
C PRO A 5 -10.10 -19.65 -25.34
N TRP A 6 -9.38 -18.52 -25.30
CA TRP A 6 -8.23 -18.33 -24.42
C TRP A 6 -8.61 -18.31 -22.93
N ALA A 7 -9.76 -17.72 -22.57
CA ALA A 7 -10.17 -17.62 -21.17
C ALA A 7 -10.55 -18.99 -20.59
N VAL A 8 -11.19 -19.85 -21.41
CA VAL A 8 -11.45 -21.25 -21.04
C VAL A 8 -10.14 -22.00 -20.80
N GLY A 9 -9.14 -21.80 -21.67
CA GLY A 9 -7.80 -22.38 -21.48
C GLY A 9 -7.18 -21.98 -20.14
N VAL A 10 -7.22 -20.69 -19.79
CA VAL A 10 -6.72 -20.19 -18.50
C VAL A 10 -7.47 -20.83 -17.33
N LEU A 11 -8.80 -20.86 -17.36
CA LEU A 11 -9.61 -21.43 -16.28
C LEU A 11 -9.33 -22.93 -16.06
N VAL A 12 -9.15 -23.69 -17.14
CA VAL A 12 -8.81 -25.12 -17.08
C VAL A 12 -7.43 -25.33 -16.45
N ILE A 13 -6.44 -24.51 -16.82
CA ILE A 13 -5.10 -24.55 -16.22
C ILE A 13 -5.17 -24.21 -14.73
N VAL A 14 -5.88 -23.13 -14.37
CA VAL A 14 -6.05 -22.71 -12.97
C VAL A 14 -6.74 -23.80 -12.14
N ASN A 15 -7.80 -24.40 -12.66
CA ASN A 15 -8.52 -25.49 -12.00
C ASN A 15 -7.59 -26.71 -11.75
N GLY A 16 -6.85 -27.14 -12.77
CA GLY A 16 -5.88 -28.24 -12.65
C GLY A 16 -4.77 -27.95 -11.64
N LEU A 17 -4.18 -26.74 -11.68
CA LEU A 17 -3.15 -26.31 -10.73
C LEU A 17 -3.69 -26.20 -9.29
N THR A 18 -4.94 -25.77 -9.12
CA THR A 18 -5.59 -25.69 -7.81
C THR A 18 -5.76 -27.09 -7.21
N ALA A 19 -6.26 -28.04 -8.00
CA ALA A 19 -6.40 -29.43 -7.60
C ALA A 19 -5.04 -30.09 -7.27
N LEU A 20 -3.99 -29.79 -8.06
CA LEU A 20 -2.63 -30.24 -7.80
C LEU A 20 -2.09 -29.67 -6.48
N ASN A 21 -2.22 -28.36 -6.25
CA ASN A 21 -1.69 -27.72 -5.05
C ASN A 21 -2.35 -28.24 -3.76
N LEU A 22 -3.69 -28.38 -3.76
CA LEU A 22 -4.42 -28.91 -2.60
C LEU A 22 -4.09 -30.38 -2.33
N SER A 23 -4.06 -31.23 -3.36
CA SER A 23 -3.69 -32.65 -3.21
C SER A 23 -2.25 -32.82 -2.73
N ARG A 24 -1.32 -32.00 -3.21
CA ARG A 24 0.07 -31.96 -2.73
C ARG A 24 0.16 -31.62 -1.25
N VAL A 25 -0.55 -30.58 -0.79
CA VAL A 25 -0.57 -30.15 0.62
C VAL A 25 -1.23 -31.21 1.50
N PHE A 26 -2.33 -31.80 1.07
CA PHE A 26 -2.99 -32.89 1.79
C PHE A 26 -2.05 -34.09 1.97
N ARG A 27 -1.36 -34.51 0.90
CA ARG A 27 -0.39 -35.62 0.96
C ARG A 27 0.77 -35.31 1.90
N LEU A 28 1.28 -34.07 1.89
CA LEU A 28 2.35 -33.62 2.79
C LEU A 28 2.00 -33.77 4.26
N ILE A 29 0.77 -33.39 4.62
CA ILE A 29 0.31 -33.32 6.01
C ILE A 29 -0.11 -34.70 6.51
N PHE A 30 -0.89 -35.45 5.71
CA PHE A 30 -1.57 -36.66 6.18
C PHE A 30 -0.92 -37.97 5.71
N ALA A 31 -0.37 -38.02 4.50
CA ALA A 31 0.15 -39.26 3.90
C ALA A 31 1.68 -39.37 3.92
N GLY A 32 2.37 -38.39 4.52
CA GLY A 32 3.83 -38.39 4.70
C GLY A 32 4.27 -39.15 5.95
N GLU A 33 5.57 -39.46 6.04
CA GLU A 33 6.12 -40.10 7.24
C GLU A 33 6.04 -39.17 8.47
N PRO A 34 5.64 -39.69 9.65
CA PRO A 34 5.54 -38.91 10.88
C PRO A 34 6.84 -38.20 11.25
N GLN A 35 6.76 -36.91 11.52
CA GLN A 35 7.88 -36.13 12.05
C GLN A 35 7.94 -36.23 13.57
N GLN A 36 9.11 -35.93 14.16
CA GLN A 36 9.28 -35.89 15.62
C GLN A 36 8.25 -34.99 16.31
N LYS A 37 7.82 -33.90 15.66
CA LYS A 37 6.80 -32.97 16.15
C LYS A 37 5.36 -33.50 16.02
N THR A 38 5.10 -34.43 15.11
CA THR A 38 3.76 -34.99 14.82
C THR A 38 3.53 -36.34 15.48
N ARG A 39 4.58 -36.94 16.08
CA ARG A 39 4.52 -38.30 16.66
C ARG A 39 3.47 -38.47 17.76
N ARG A 40 3.13 -37.41 18.49
CA ARG A 40 2.06 -37.39 19.50
C ARG A 40 1.18 -36.16 19.30
N ALA A 41 0.35 -36.21 18.27
CA ALA A 41 -0.67 -35.20 17.99
C ALA A 41 -2.06 -35.79 18.27
N PRO A 42 -2.63 -35.58 19.47
CA PRO A 42 -4.01 -36.00 19.75
C PRO A 42 -5.00 -35.18 18.90
N GLU A 43 -6.16 -35.77 18.63
CA GLU A 43 -7.25 -35.11 17.93
C GLU A 43 -7.72 -33.84 18.63
N VAL A 44 -8.30 -32.93 17.85
CA VAL A 44 -8.74 -31.62 18.35
C VAL A 44 -9.95 -31.79 19.28
N GLY A 45 -10.04 -30.95 20.32
CA GLY A 45 -11.18 -30.97 21.26
C GLY A 45 -12.54 -30.66 20.60
N TRP A 46 -13.62 -31.06 21.27
CA TRP A 46 -14.98 -31.02 20.71
C TRP A 46 -15.44 -29.62 20.27
N LEU A 47 -15.01 -28.56 20.95
CA LEU A 47 -15.35 -27.17 20.63
C LEU A 47 -14.88 -26.73 19.24
N MET A 48 -13.78 -27.28 18.74
CA MET A 48 -13.29 -27.01 17.38
C MET A 48 -13.77 -28.07 16.39
N ALA A 49 -13.96 -29.32 16.83
CA ALA A 49 -14.44 -30.41 15.97
C ALA A 49 -15.89 -30.19 15.52
N LEU A 50 -16.75 -29.65 16.39
CA LEU A 50 -18.17 -29.41 16.08
C LEU A 50 -18.34 -28.41 14.92
N PRO A 51 -17.75 -27.20 14.92
CA PRO A 51 -17.84 -26.29 13.78
C PRO A 51 -17.34 -26.90 12.47
N MET A 52 -16.23 -27.65 12.50
CA MET A 52 -15.68 -28.29 11.30
C MET A 52 -16.63 -29.35 10.73
N LEU A 53 -17.23 -30.18 11.59
CA LEU A 53 -18.21 -31.19 11.18
C LEU A 53 -19.48 -30.56 10.60
N ILE A 54 -20.02 -29.53 11.25
CA ILE A 54 -21.19 -28.81 10.73
C ILE A 54 -20.90 -28.23 9.34
N LEU A 55 -19.73 -27.60 9.15
CA LEU A 55 -19.36 -27.01 7.86
C LEU A 55 -19.17 -28.09 6.77
N SER A 56 -18.60 -29.24 7.11
CA SER A 56 -18.47 -30.38 6.21
C SER A 56 -19.83 -30.92 5.77
N VAL A 57 -20.74 -31.16 6.72
CA VAL A 57 -22.11 -31.62 6.43
C VAL A 57 -22.86 -30.60 5.57
N LEU A 58 -22.75 -29.31 5.88
CA LEU A 58 -23.36 -28.24 5.08
C LEU A 58 -22.81 -28.24 3.65
N THR A 59 -21.49 -28.36 3.48
CA THR A 59 -20.86 -28.40 2.15
C THR A 59 -21.36 -29.57 1.30
N LEU A 60 -21.62 -30.73 1.91
CA LEU A 60 -22.21 -31.89 1.22
C LEU A 60 -23.71 -31.72 0.94
N ALA A 61 -24.42 -31.00 1.80
CA ALA A 61 -25.86 -30.75 1.65
C ALA A 61 -26.19 -29.67 0.60
N VAL A 62 -25.30 -28.69 0.40
CA VAL A 62 -25.53 -27.55 -0.51
C VAL A 62 -25.95 -27.97 -1.92
N PRO A 63 -25.28 -28.91 -2.62
CA PRO A 63 -25.69 -29.33 -3.95
C PRO A 63 -27.11 -29.93 -3.98
N LEU A 64 -27.47 -30.72 -2.96
CA LEU A 64 -28.79 -31.34 -2.84
C LEU A 64 -29.89 -30.31 -2.58
N VAL A 65 -29.61 -29.31 -1.74
CA VAL A 65 -30.56 -28.22 -1.46
C VAL A 65 -30.79 -27.38 -2.72
N LEU A 66 -29.73 -27.06 -3.46
CA LEU A 66 -29.81 -26.28 -4.70
C LEU A 66 -30.63 -26.98 -5.79
N ASP A 67 -30.49 -28.31 -5.89
CA ASP A 67 -31.27 -29.15 -6.79
C ASP A 67 -32.75 -29.15 -6.40
N ASN A 68 -33.07 -29.39 -5.12
CA ASN A 68 -34.46 -29.39 -4.63
C ASN A 68 -35.17 -28.03 -4.78
N TRP A 69 -34.42 -26.92 -4.76
CA TRP A 69 -34.98 -25.57 -4.91
C TRP A 69 -35.04 -25.09 -6.37
N LEU A 70 -34.71 -25.96 -7.34
CA LEU A 70 -34.68 -25.64 -8.76
C LEU A 70 -33.84 -24.39 -9.10
N LEU A 71 -32.76 -24.18 -8.33
CA LEU A 71 -31.80 -23.09 -8.55
C LEU A 71 -30.69 -23.50 -9.53
N LEU A 72 -30.59 -24.80 -9.84
CA LEU A 72 -29.67 -25.35 -10.83
C LEU A 72 -30.29 -25.31 -12.23
N PRO A 73 -29.52 -24.99 -13.27
CA PRO A 73 -30.00 -25.05 -14.65
C PRO A 73 -30.27 -26.49 -15.11
N ASP A 74 -31.25 -26.66 -15.99
CA ASP A 74 -31.63 -27.97 -16.55
C ASP A 74 -30.44 -28.66 -17.26
N TRP A 75 -30.40 -29.99 -17.17
CA TRP A 75 -29.32 -30.81 -17.75
C TRP A 75 -29.11 -30.58 -19.26
N ASP A 76 -30.16 -30.22 -20.00
CA ASP A 76 -30.11 -29.96 -21.44
C ASP A 76 -29.41 -28.64 -21.79
N SER A 77 -29.37 -27.69 -20.86
CA SER A 77 -28.69 -26.41 -21.04
C SER A 77 -27.19 -26.47 -20.77
N LEU A 78 -26.71 -27.59 -20.21
CA LEU A 78 -25.32 -27.77 -19.82
C LEU A 78 -24.47 -28.21 -21.00
N ASN A 79 -23.34 -27.51 -21.20
CA ASN A 79 -22.36 -27.91 -22.19
C ASN A 79 -21.50 -29.07 -21.67
N TRP A 80 -21.83 -30.28 -22.11
CA TRP A 80 -21.13 -31.50 -21.69
C TRP A 80 -19.64 -31.48 -21.99
N SER A 81 -19.23 -30.83 -23.08
CA SER A 81 -17.81 -30.69 -23.43
C SER A 81 -17.06 -29.90 -22.37
N VAL A 82 -17.60 -28.78 -21.89
CA VAL A 82 -16.96 -27.96 -20.84
C VAL A 82 -16.86 -28.72 -19.53
N ILE A 83 -17.92 -29.44 -19.14
CA ILE A 83 -17.92 -30.26 -17.93
C ILE A 83 -16.84 -31.34 -17.99
N SER A 84 -16.76 -32.05 -19.11
CA SER A 84 -15.76 -33.12 -19.29
C SER A 84 -14.32 -32.60 -19.22
N ILE A 85 -14.05 -31.42 -19.77
CA ILE A 85 -12.73 -30.77 -19.73
C ILE A 85 -12.40 -30.34 -18.30
N LEU A 86 -13.35 -29.78 -17.55
CA LEU A 86 -13.13 -29.37 -16.17
C LEU A 86 -12.86 -30.57 -15.27
N VAL A 87 -13.71 -31.60 -15.33
CA VAL A 87 -13.56 -32.83 -14.54
C VAL A 87 -12.24 -33.53 -14.85
N SER A 88 -11.89 -33.67 -16.14
CA SER A 88 -10.61 -34.28 -16.52
C SER A 88 -9.41 -33.45 -16.04
N SER A 89 -9.47 -32.12 -16.10
CA SER A 89 -8.38 -31.28 -15.59
C SER A 89 -8.16 -31.42 -14.07
N SER A 90 -9.23 -31.51 -13.28
CA SER A 90 -9.14 -31.75 -11.84
C SER A 90 -8.59 -33.15 -11.54
N LEU A 91 -9.04 -34.17 -12.28
CA LEU A 91 -8.57 -35.54 -12.12
C LEU A 91 -7.07 -35.66 -12.44
N VAL A 92 -6.61 -35.02 -13.52
CA VAL A 92 -5.19 -34.92 -13.88
C VAL A 92 -4.40 -34.22 -12.79
N GLY A 93 -4.89 -33.08 -12.27
CA GLY A 93 -4.24 -32.35 -11.19
C GLY A 93 -4.08 -33.19 -9.91
N ILE A 94 -5.12 -33.91 -9.50
CA ILE A 94 -5.09 -34.81 -8.33
C ILE A 94 -4.13 -35.98 -8.57
N SER A 95 -4.19 -36.61 -9.74
CA SER A 95 -3.33 -37.76 -10.09
C SER A 95 -1.85 -37.38 -10.04
N ILE A 96 -1.50 -36.23 -10.63
CA ILE A 96 -0.15 -35.68 -10.62
C ILE A 96 0.26 -35.31 -9.19
N GLY A 97 -0.54 -34.55 -8.46
CA GLY A 97 -0.23 -34.14 -7.08
C GLY A 97 -0.06 -35.31 -6.12
N SER A 98 -0.83 -36.39 -6.31
CA SER A 98 -0.69 -37.64 -5.55
C SER A 98 0.56 -38.43 -5.91
N SER A 99 1.05 -38.35 -7.15
CA SER A 99 2.19 -39.14 -7.64
C SER A 99 3.55 -38.44 -7.50
N ILE A 100 3.61 -37.10 -7.55
CA ILE A 100 4.87 -36.34 -7.51
C ILE A 100 5.65 -36.66 -6.23
N TYR A 101 6.91 -37.06 -6.35
CA TYR A 101 7.75 -37.31 -5.19
C TYR A 101 8.10 -36.01 -4.46
N LEU A 102 7.85 -35.94 -3.16
CA LEU A 102 8.17 -34.77 -2.35
C LEU A 102 9.47 -34.98 -1.57
N HIS A 103 10.54 -34.33 -2.04
CA HIS A 103 11.82 -34.30 -1.34
C HIS A 103 11.71 -33.48 -0.05
N LYS A 104 11.88 -34.14 1.09
CA LYS A 104 11.68 -33.60 2.45
C LYS A 104 12.80 -32.66 2.92
N GLY A 105 13.98 -32.68 2.28
CA GLY A 105 15.18 -31.96 2.74
C GLY A 105 15.98 -31.20 1.66
N TRP A 106 15.64 -31.36 0.38
CA TRP A 106 16.33 -30.70 -0.73
C TRP A 106 15.31 -30.23 -1.77
N SER A 107 14.50 -29.26 -1.36
CA SER A 107 13.50 -28.66 -2.24
C SER A 107 14.14 -27.79 -3.32
N ARG A 108 15.37 -27.31 -3.13
CA ARG A 108 16.02 -26.43 -4.09
C ARG A 108 16.58 -27.26 -5.25
N SER A 109 15.99 -27.10 -6.43
CA SER A 109 16.56 -27.70 -7.65
C SER A 109 18.00 -27.21 -7.84
N ILE A 110 18.91 -28.15 -8.12
CA ILE A 110 20.31 -27.85 -8.45
C ILE A 110 20.42 -27.20 -9.84
N GLU A 111 19.45 -27.44 -10.71
CA GLU A 111 19.41 -26.85 -12.04
C GLU A 111 18.97 -25.39 -12.02
N LEU A 112 19.82 -24.53 -12.59
CA LEU A 112 19.65 -23.07 -12.61
C LEU A 112 18.27 -22.58 -13.13
N PRO A 113 17.72 -23.08 -14.26
CA PRO A 113 16.45 -22.55 -14.79
C PRO A 113 15.25 -22.95 -13.93
N TRP A 114 15.24 -24.19 -13.43
CA TRP A 114 14.16 -24.66 -12.56
C TRP A 114 14.18 -23.98 -11.20
N ARG A 115 15.38 -23.64 -10.71
CA ARG A 115 15.56 -22.85 -9.49
C ARG A 115 15.02 -21.44 -9.63
N PHE A 116 15.22 -20.78 -10.76
CA PHE A 116 14.66 -19.44 -10.99
C PHE A 116 13.13 -19.45 -10.95
N VAL A 117 12.49 -20.38 -11.66
CA VAL A 117 11.02 -20.49 -11.67
C VAL A 117 10.50 -20.85 -10.27
N GLN A 118 11.17 -21.77 -9.57
CA GLN A 118 10.81 -22.13 -8.21
C GLN A 118 10.96 -20.97 -7.23
N ASP A 119 12.04 -20.20 -7.31
CA ASP A 119 12.28 -19.04 -6.46
C ASP A 119 11.22 -17.94 -6.75
N VAL A 120 10.92 -17.65 -8.02
CA VAL A 120 9.86 -16.68 -8.39
C VAL A 120 8.49 -17.09 -7.86
N LEU A 121 8.09 -18.35 -8.04
CA LEU A 121 6.79 -18.85 -7.56
C LEU A 121 6.75 -19.03 -6.03
N GLY A 122 7.89 -19.34 -5.40
CA GLY A 122 7.99 -19.56 -3.97
C GLY A 122 8.02 -18.28 -3.13
N TYR A 123 8.42 -17.15 -3.72
CA TYR A 123 8.42 -15.83 -3.10
C TYR A 123 7.28 -14.93 -3.63
N ASP A 124 6.14 -15.52 -4.04
CA ASP A 124 4.94 -14.82 -4.51
C ASP A 124 5.26 -13.74 -5.57
N PHE A 125 6.06 -14.11 -6.57
CA PHE A 125 6.54 -13.24 -7.65
C PHE A 125 7.33 -12.01 -7.19
N TYR A 126 7.84 -12.02 -5.95
CA TYR A 126 8.51 -10.89 -5.32
C TYR A 126 7.65 -9.61 -5.29
N ILE A 127 6.32 -9.74 -5.30
CA ILE A 127 5.39 -8.60 -5.31
C ILE A 127 5.65 -7.69 -4.11
N ASP A 128 5.85 -8.25 -2.93
CA ASP A 128 6.17 -7.49 -1.71
C ASP A 128 7.40 -6.61 -1.88
N ARG A 129 8.44 -7.14 -2.53
CA ARG A 129 9.70 -6.44 -2.76
C ARG A 129 9.52 -5.34 -3.79
N VAL A 130 8.84 -5.63 -4.88
CA VAL A 130 8.49 -4.62 -5.90
C VAL A 130 7.67 -3.50 -5.28
N TYR A 131 6.68 -3.81 -4.43
CA TYR A 131 5.86 -2.84 -3.72
C TYR A 131 6.69 -1.95 -2.77
N GLN A 132 7.61 -2.54 -2.01
CA GLN A 132 8.53 -1.80 -1.14
C GLN A 132 9.44 -0.84 -1.93
N PHE A 133 9.99 -1.28 -3.06
CA PHE A 133 10.86 -0.43 -3.87
C PHE A 133 10.11 0.65 -4.64
N THR A 134 8.91 0.34 -5.15
CA THR A 134 8.13 1.26 -5.99
C THR A 134 7.28 2.20 -5.14
N VAL A 135 6.25 1.68 -4.48
CA VAL A 135 5.26 2.48 -3.76
C VAL A 135 5.86 3.06 -2.49
N VAL A 136 6.40 2.20 -1.62
CA VAL A 136 6.95 2.66 -0.32
C VAL A 136 8.18 3.55 -0.55
N GLY A 137 9.06 3.17 -1.49
CA GLY A 137 10.22 3.96 -1.89
C GLY A 137 9.83 5.35 -2.42
N ALA A 138 8.85 5.44 -3.32
CA ALA A 138 8.38 6.71 -3.87
C ALA A 138 7.77 7.61 -2.77
N ILE A 139 6.92 7.04 -1.91
CA ILE A 139 6.31 7.79 -0.79
C ILE A 139 7.39 8.27 0.19
N ALA A 140 8.38 7.44 0.51
CA ALA A 140 9.47 7.81 1.40
C ALA A 140 10.33 8.94 0.81
N LEU A 141 10.57 8.93 -0.51
CA LEU A 141 11.29 9.99 -1.20
C LEU A 141 10.50 11.31 -1.15
N LEU A 142 9.21 11.27 -1.49
CA LEU A 142 8.32 12.44 -1.43
C LEU A 142 8.23 13.01 -0.01
N SER A 143 8.13 12.14 1.00
CA SER A 143 8.11 12.54 2.41
C SER A 143 9.40 13.27 2.81
N LYS A 144 10.57 12.77 2.38
CA LYS A 144 11.85 13.43 2.63
C LYS A 144 11.95 14.80 1.95
N ILE A 145 11.48 14.93 0.71
CA ILE A 145 11.44 16.21 0.01
C ILE A 145 10.52 17.19 0.74
N SER A 146 9.32 16.75 1.13
CA SER A 146 8.38 17.60 1.87
C SER A 146 8.97 18.09 3.19
N ALA A 147 9.61 17.20 3.96
CA ALA A 147 10.25 17.54 5.22
C ALA A 147 11.45 18.47 5.04
N TRP A 148 12.20 18.33 3.94
CA TRP A 148 13.29 19.23 3.58
C TRP A 148 12.76 20.62 3.21
N CYS A 149 11.71 20.71 2.40
CA CYS A 149 11.09 21.98 2.03
C CYS A 149 10.58 22.73 3.27
N ASP A 150 9.90 22.03 4.19
CA ASP A 150 9.39 22.64 5.42
C ASP A 150 10.54 23.21 6.28
N ARG A 151 11.55 22.37 6.57
CA ARG A 151 12.68 22.77 7.43
C ARG A 151 13.62 23.81 6.83
N TYR A 152 13.80 23.83 5.51
CA TYR A 152 14.78 24.71 4.87
C TYR A 152 14.16 25.93 4.20
N ILE A 153 12.92 25.84 3.70
CA ILE A 153 12.28 26.96 3.01
C ILE A 153 11.36 27.68 4.00
N ILE A 154 10.46 26.94 4.64
CA ILE A 154 9.41 27.52 5.48
C ILE A 154 10.02 28.04 6.79
N ASP A 155 10.75 27.20 7.53
CA ASP A 155 11.36 27.61 8.81
C ASP A 155 12.34 28.78 8.63
N ASN A 156 13.16 28.77 7.57
CA ASN A 156 14.10 29.87 7.32
C ASN A 156 13.39 31.16 6.92
N ALA A 157 12.29 31.09 6.18
CA ALA A 157 11.48 32.27 5.88
C ALA A 157 10.93 32.90 7.17
N VAL A 158 10.42 32.09 8.09
CA VAL A 158 9.92 32.56 9.40
C VAL A 158 11.06 33.13 10.25
N ASN A 159 12.21 32.45 10.31
CA ASN A 159 13.39 32.92 11.03
C ASN A 159 13.91 34.25 10.48
N LEU A 160 13.85 34.48 9.16
CA LEU A 160 14.25 35.74 8.54
C LEU A 160 13.33 36.88 8.98
N VAL A 161 12.02 36.66 9.02
CA VAL A 161 11.06 37.66 9.53
C VAL A 161 11.33 37.96 11.01
N GLY A 162 11.59 36.93 11.82
CA GLY A 162 11.98 37.10 13.22
C GLY A 162 13.27 37.91 13.37
N PHE A 163 14.30 37.60 12.58
CA PHE A 163 15.56 38.32 12.55
C PHE A 163 15.38 39.78 12.13
N ALA A 164 14.59 40.05 11.08
CA ALA A 164 14.29 41.41 10.62
C ALA A 164 13.58 42.22 11.70
N THR A 165 12.67 41.61 12.46
CA THR A 165 11.97 42.25 13.57
C THR A 165 12.92 42.62 14.71
N ILE A 166 13.79 41.69 15.12
CA ILE A 166 14.79 41.94 16.17
C ILE A 166 15.77 43.01 15.71
N PHE A 167 16.27 42.91 14.48
CA PHE A 167 17.18 43.89 13.88
C PHE A 167 16.54 45.28 13.87
N SER A 168 15.31 45.41 13.39
CA SER A 168 14.56 46.67 13.41
C SER A 168 14.43 47.24 14.82
N GLY A 169 14.11 46.40 15.83
CA GLY A 169 14.00 46.83 17.23
C GLY A 169 15.33 47.32 17.81
N GLN A 170 16.44 46.62 17.53
CA GLN A 170 17.77 47.04 17.96
C GLN A 170 18.18 48.35 17.27
N SER A 171 17.93 48.50 15.97
CA SER A 171 18.18 49.76 15.26
C SER A 171 17.38 50.93 15.84
N LEU A 172 16.09 50.72 16.16
CA LEU A 172 15.24 51.77 16.75
C LEU A 172 15.72 52.19 18.15
N LYS A 173 16.25 51.25 18.94
CA LYS A 173 16.81 51.55 20.27
C LYS A 173 17.95 52.56 20.19
N TYR A 174 18.80 52.50 19.17
CA TYR A 174 19.88 53.47 18.97
C TYR A 174 19.39 54.88 18.60
N SER A 175 18.13 55.04 18.19
CA SER A 175 17.53 56.35 17.97
C SER A 175 17.37 57.16 19.27
N VAL A 176 17.41 56.50 20.43
CA VAL A 176 17.27 57.13 21.75
C VAL A 176 18.67 57.27 22.37
N SER A 177 19.36 58.35 22.02
CA SER A 177 20.79 58.57 22.36
C SER A 177 21.04 59.06 23.80
N GLY A 178 20.00 59.40 24.55
CA GLY A 178 20.11 59.93 25.92
C GLY A 178 20.56 61.39 26.02
N GLN A 179 20.84 62.06 24.91
CA GLN A 179 21.24 63.48 24.88
C GLN A 179 20.03 64.40 24.64
N SER A 180 19.81 65.40 25.51
CA SER A 180 18.70 66.36 25.40
C SER A 180 18.67 67.11 24.05
N GLN A 181 19.84 67.42 23.50
CA GLN A 181 20.01 68.09 22.20
C GLN A 181 19.47 67.24 21.03
N GLY A 182 19.64 65.92 21.08
CA GLY A 182 19.15 65.00 20.05
C GLY A 182 17.63 64.99 19.98
N TYR A 183 16.94 65.00 21.14
CA TYR A 183 15.48 65.04 21.19
C TYR A 183 14.91 66.37 20.65
N LEU A 184 15.52 67.50 21.01
CA LEU A 184 15.10 68.82 20.50
C LEU A 184 15.22 68.90 18.98
N LEU A 185 16.31 68.36 18.42
CA LEU A 185 16.53 68.29 16.98
C LEU A 185 15.46 67.43 16.30
N THR A 186 15.13 66.25 16.83
CA THR A 186 14.05 65.41 16.28
C THR A 186 12.68 66.09 16.30
N ILE A 187 12.36 66.85 17.37
CA ILE A 187 11.11 67.60 17.47
C ILE A 187 11.05 68.70 16.40
N LEU A 188 12.13 69.46 16.24
CA LEU A 188 12.21 70.56 15.26
C LEU A 188 12.06 70.04 13.83
N ILE A 189 12.76 68.95 13.48
CA ILE A 189 12.61 68.28 12.18
C ILE A 189 11.17 67.80 11.99
N GLY A 190 10.60 67.13 12.99
CA GLY A 190 9.23 66.62 12.93
C GLY A 190 8.19 67.71 12.65
N ILE A 191 8.27 68.84 13.36
CA ILE A 191 7.37 70.00 13.16
C ILE A 191 7.59 70.62 11.76
N SER A 192 8.84 70.77 11.32
CA SER A 192 9.16 71.36 10.03
C SER A 192 8.65 70.50 8.86
N VAL A 193 8.84 69.18 8.93
CA VAL A 193 8.35 68.22 7.93
C VAL A 193 6.82 68.16 7.92
N LEU A 194 6.18 68.07 9.08
CA LEU A 194 4.72 68.09 9.17
C LEU A 194 4.13 69.40 8.63
N GLY A 195 4.73 70.54 8.99
CA GLY A 195 4.34 71.86 8.49
C GLY A 195 4.47 71.96 6.96
N PHE A 196 5.56 71.44 6.40
CA PHE A 196 5.76 71.36 4.95
C PHE A 196 4.72 70.47 4.26
N LEU A 197 4.46 69.26 4.79
CA LEU A 197 3.45 68.34 4.25
C LEU A 197 2.04 68.93 4.30
N ILE A 198 1.70 69.63 5.38
CA ILE A 198 0.41 70.31 5.52
C ILE A 198 0.31 71.47 4.51
N SER A 199 1.36 72.27 4.36
CA SER A 199 1.42 73.37 3.39
C SER A 199 1.33 72.87 1.94
N TRP A 200 1.93 71.73 1.65
CA TRP A 200 1.80 71.01 0.38
C TRP A 200 0.37 70.53 0.14
N SER A 201 -0.22 69.84 1.13
CA SER A 201 -1.58 69.31 1.07
C SER A 201 -2.65 70.39 0.89
N LEU A 202 -2.49 71.53 1.57
CA LEU A 202 -3.38 72.68 1.47
C LEU A 202 -3.15 73.52 0.19
N GLY A 203 -2.19 73.14 -0.67
CA GLY A 203 -1.89 73.87 -1.90
C GLY A 203 -1.26 75.25 -1.69
N LEU A 204 -0.89 75.58 -0.45
CA LEU A 204 -0.25 76.86 -0.09
C LEU A 204 1.08 77.04 -0.81
N LEU A 205 1.83 75.96 -1.04
CA LEU A 205 3.08 75.99 -1.81
C LEU A 205 2.86 76.34 -3.30
N THR A 206 1.69 76.06 -3.87
CA THR A 206 1.34 76.46 -5.25
C THR A 206 0.80 77.88 -5.37
N GLN A 207 0.54 78.55 -4.25
CA GLN A 207 0.08 79.94 -4.19
C GLN A 207 1.17 80.93 -3.75
N LEU A 208 2.38 80.45 -3.48
CA LEU A 208 3.52 81.32 -3.17
C LEU A 208 4.02 82.01 -4.47
N PRO A 209 4.31 83.33 -4.45
CA PRO A 209 4.67 84.10 -5.63
C PRO A 209 6.16 83.94 -6.02
N PHE A 210 6.61 82.70 -6.21
CA PHE A 210 7.90 82.37 -6.82
C PHE A 210 7.67 81.42 -8.00
#